data_AF-A0A8T7LSH7-F1
#
_entry.id   AF-A0A8T7LSH7-F1
#
_cell.length_a   1.000
_cell.length_b   1.000
_cell.length_c   1.000
_cell.angle_alpha   90.00
_cell.angle_beta   90.00
_cell.angle_gamma   90.00
#
_symmetry.space_group_name_H-M   'P 1'
#
loop_
_entity.id
_entity.type
_entity.pdbx_description
1 polymer ?
#
loop_
_entity_poly.entity_id
_entity_poly.type
_entity_poly.pdbx_seq_one_letter_code
_entity_poly.pdbx_strand_id
1 'polypeptide(L)'
;MTRKVLSILLIGMFTLTACGSGEADATPTLDANLIQTQAIGTFSAALTQTAFAAPTQTPPSTPTMLPTFEPLATSPIITLPAATFPAAAASPTASCYQLRFISDVTVPDNTQMAPGQSFTKTWKVKNVGTCAWDAGFKFAFVGGDQMNGATYTLPSSVAANAEVDISIAMIAPINKTGSVRGNWRMQTAGGTYFGDEVYVLIIVGGATLTPTKATPTNTSAPPASTATATPETPTATATPLNP
;
A
#
# COMPACT_ATOMS: atom_id res chain seq x y z
N MET A 1 51.23 -51.73 -14.09
CA MET A 1 50.65 -51.05 -12.91
C MET A 1 49.11 -51.06 -12.93
N THR A 2 48.51 -52.13 -13.45
CA THR A 2 47.11 -52.17 -13.92
C THR A 2 46.20 -53.12 -13.11
N ARG A 3 46.77 -53.86 -12.15
CA ARG A 3 46.02 -54.77 -11.25
C ARG A 3 45.53 -54.12 -9.96
N LYS A 4 46.06 -52.96 -9.56
CA LYS A 4 45.63 -52.24 -8.34
C LYS A 4 44.43 -51.30 -8.55
N VAL A 5 44.19 -50.86 -9.79
CA VAL A 5 43.06 -49.96 -10.12
C VAL A 5 41.74 -50.74 -10.25
N LEU A 6 41.80 -52.01 -10.69
CA LEU A 6 40.62 -52.86 -10.84
C LEU A 6 40.05 -53.36 -9.50
N SER A 7 40.86 -53.43 -8.44
CA SER A 7 40.40 -53.84 -7.10
C SER A 7 39.75 -52.72 -6.30
N ILE A 8 39.98 -51.45 -6.66
CA ILE A 8 39.35 -50.29 -6.01
C ILE A 8 37.97 -50.01 -6.62
N LEU A 9 37.72 -50.43 -7.86
CA LEU A 9 36.43 -50.22 -8.53
C LEU A 9 35.36 -51.28 -8.18
N LEU A 10 35.74 -52.38 -7.50
CA LEU A 10 34.81 -53.45 -7.10
C LEU A 10 34.38 -53.40 -5.62
N ILE A 11 34.94 -52.49 -4.82
CA ILE A 11 34.61 -52.32 -3.38
C ILE A 11 33.68 -51.11 -3.16
N GLY A 12 33.48 -50.26 -4.17
CA GLY A 12 32.64 -49.05 -4.08
C GLY A 12 31.13 -49.25 -4.31
N MET A 13 30.65 -50.48 -4.51
CA MET A 13 29.26 -50.73 -4.92
C MET A 13 28.48 -51.68 -3.99
N PHE A 14 28.95 -51.92 -2.76
CA PHE A 14 28.29 -52.90 -1.87
C PHE A 14 28.18 -52.56 -0.37
N THR A 15 28.05 -51.30 0.00
CA THR A 15 27.46 -50.85 1.30
C THR A 15 27.09 -49.37 1.07
N LEU A 16 25.92 -48.80 1.37
CA LEU A 16 25.02 -48.99 2.49
C LEU A 16 23.56 -48.84 2.02
N THR A 17 22.80 -49.92 2.07
CA THR A 17 21.35 -49.91 2.21
C THR A 17 21.07 -49.65 3.70
N ALA A 18 20.97 -48.38 4.11
CA ALA A 18 20.50 -48.04 5.44
C ALA A 18 18.98 -47.92 5.40
N CYS A 19 18.33 -48.98 5.87
CA CYS A 19 16.95 -48.96 6.32
C CYS A 19 16.84 -47.95 7.47
N GLY A 20 15.97 -46.96 7.31
CA GLY A 20 15.68 -45.95 8.31
C GLY A 20 14.19 -45.64 8.29
N SER A 21 13.38 -46.63 8.67
CA SER A 21 11.99 -46.43 9.07
C SER A 21 11.99 -45.67 10.40
N GLY A 22 12.06 -44.34 10.31
CA GLY A 22 11.80 -43.45 11.43
C GLY A 22 10.31 -43.44 11.71
N GLU A 23 9.95 -43.98 12.88
CA GLU A 23 8.62 -43.93 13.45
C GLU A 23 8.11 -42.49 13.44
N ALA A 24 6.93 -42.28 12.85
CA ALA A 24 6.20 -41.04 12.99
C ALA A 24 5.80 -40.91 14.46
N ASP A 25 6.59 -40.13 15.21
CA ASP A 25 6.23 -39.63 16.51
C ASP A 25 4.92 -38.85 16.39
N ALA A 26 3.89 -39.32 17.09
CA ALA A 26 2.57 -38.72 17.10
C ALA A 26 2.67 -37.34 17.76
N THR A 27 2.89 -36.30 16.97
CA THR A 27 2.77 -34.93 17.44
C THR A 27 1.30 -34.69 17.80
N PRO A 28 0.96 -34.26 19.03
CA PRO A 28 -0.42 -33.98 19.41
C PRO A 28 -0.96 -32.84 18.52
N THR A 29 -1.92 -33.18 17.66
CA THR A 29 -2.72 -32.22 16.90
C THR A 29 -3.51 -31.37 17.87
N LEU A 30 -3.03 -30.15 18.13
CA LEU A 30 -3.72 -29.16 18.95
C LEU A 30 -4.92 -28.61 18.15
N ASP A 31 -6.13 -29.03 18.51
CA ASP A 31 -7.39 -28.61 17.90
C ASP A 31 -7.61 -27.09 18.07
N ALA A 32 -7.59 -26.36 16.95
CA ALA A 32 -7.79 -24.91 16.89
C ALA A 32 -9.21 -24.45 17.29
N ASN A 33 -10.13 -25.40 17.50
CA ASN A 33 -11.52 -25.11 17.88
C ASN A 33 -11.70 -24.77 19.37
N LEU A 34 -10.69 -25.01 20.21
CA LEU A 34 -10.75 -24.69 21.65
C LEU A 34 -10.28 -23.27 22.01
N ILE A 35 -9.73 -22.50 21.07
CA ILE A 35 -9.26 -21.12 21.32
C ILE A 35 -10.32 -20.05 20.98
N GLN A 36 -11.35 -20.37 20.17
CA GLN A 36 -12.36 -19.38 19.76
C GLN A 36 -13.47 -19.11 20.80
N THR A 37 -13.64 -19.95 21.83
CA THR A 37 -14.79 -19.84 22.75
C THR A 37 -14.56 -18.89 23.94
N GLN A 38 -13.33 -18.44 24.18
CA GLN A 38 -12.98 -17.61 25.35
C GLN A 38 -13.06 -16.09 25.07
N ALA A 39 -13.31 -15.65 23.83
CA ALA A 39 -13.23 -14.23 23.44
C ALA A 39 -14.58 -13.49 23.37
N ILE A 40 -15.71 -14.15 23.63
CA ILE A 40 -17.05 -13.56 23.47
C ILE A 40 -17.62 -12.99 24.79
N GLY A 41 -17.04 -13.35 25.94
CA GLY A 41 -17.57 -12.96 27.27
C GLY A 41 -17.13 -11.60 27.81
N THR A 42 -16.00 -11.05 27.35
CA THR A 42 -15.38 -9.88 28.01
C THR A 42 -15.87 -8.53 27.48
N PHE A 43 -16.62 -8.50 26.38
CA PHE A 43 -17.02 -7.25 25.73
C PHE A 43 -18.26 -6.59 26.38
N SER A 44 -19.11 -7.35 27.06
CA SER A 44 -20.37 -6.85 27.64
C SER A 44 -20.23 -6.22 29.03
N ALA A 45 -19.09 -6.38 29.72
CA ALA A 45 -18.88 -5.80 31.05
C ALA A 45 -18.33 -4.37 31.03
N ALA A 46 -17.63 -3.96 29.96
CA ALA A 46 -16.98 -2.64 29.88
C ALA A 46 -17.93 -1.49 29.48
N LEU A 47 -19.09 -1.79 28.90
CA LEU A 47 -20.03 -0.79 28.38
C LEU A 47 -21.01 -0.24 29.43
N THR A 48 -21.11 -0.85 30.62
CA THR A 48 -22.09 -0.46 31.65
C THR A 48 -21.55 0.56 32.66
N GLN A 49 -20.24 0.89 32.65
CA GLN A 49 -19.63 1.74 33.70
C GLN A 49 -19.46 3.23 33.34
N THR A 50 -19.79 3.69 32.12
CA THR A 50 -19.59 5.11 31.71
C THR A 50 -20.90 5.93 31.63
N ALA A 51 -22.02 5.41 32.16
CA ALA A 51 -23.34 6.06 32.07
C ALA A 51 -23.75 6.90 33.31
N PHE A 52 -22.80 7.30 34.17
CA PHE A 52 -23.08 8.11 35.38
C PHE A 52 -22.21 9.36 35.52
N ALA A 53 -21.92 10.05 34.40
CA ALA A 53 -21.44 11.44 34.44
C ALA A 53 -22.57 12.36 33.95
N ALA A 54 -23.39 12.84 34.87
CA ALA A 54 -24.40 13.85 34.61
C ALA A 54 -23.74 15.17 34.14
N PRO A 55 -24.28 15.86 33.14
CA PRO A 55 -23.78 17.18 32.76
C PRO A 55 -24.18 18.21 33.84
N THR A 56 -23.17 18.75 34.53
CA THR A 56 -23.33 19.92 35.40
C THR A 56 -23.72 21.11 34.54
N GLN A 57 -24.92 21.65 34.77
CA GLN A 57 -25.33 22.94 34.20
C GLN A 57 -24.48 24.04 34.86
N THR A 58 -23.45 24.50 34.16
CA THR A 58 -22.73 25.73 34.53
C THR A 58 -23.67 26.91 34.28
N PRO A 59 -23.98 27.75 35.28
CA PRO A 59 -24.82 28.92 35.07
C PRO A 59 -24.13 29.91 34.12
N PRO A 60 -24.88 30.64 33.27
CA PRO A 60 -24.32 31.64 32.39
C PRO A 60 -23.74 32.82 33.20
N SER A 61 -22.50 33.19 32.89
CA SER A 61 -21.81 34.33 33.50
C SER A 61 -22.57 35.63 33.22
N THR A 62 -23.03 36.29 34.28
CA THR A 62 -23.63 37.62 34.24
C THR A 62 -22.60 38.65 33.77
N PRO A 63 -22.92 39.54 32.82
CA PRO A 63 -22.03 40.65 32.45
C PRO A 63 -22.02 41.68 33.57
N THR A 64 -20.92 41.76 34.32
CA THR A 64 -20.65 42.85 35.26
C THR A 64 -20.42 44.13 34.47
N MET A 65 -21.31 45.11 34.62
CA MET A 65 -21.14 46.45 34.04
C MET A 65 -19.87 47.10 34.61
N LEU A 66 -18.92 47.39 33.72
CA LEU A 66 -17.67 48.07 34.01
C LEU A 66 -17.94 49.58 34.26
N PRO A 67 -17.31 50.22 35.25
CA PRO A 67 -17.55 51.61 35.58
C PRO A 67 -17.23 52.57 34.42
N THR A 68 -18.08 53.58 34.31
CA THR A 68 -17.99 54.75 33.44
C THR A 68 -16.65 55.46 33.62
N PHE A 69 -15.87 55.56 32.55
CA PHE A 69 -14.63 56.34 32.53
C PHE A 69 -14.93 57.84 32.42
N GLU A 70 -14.44 58.61 33.38
CA GLU A 70 -14.35 60.06 33.34
C GLU A 70 -13.37 60.51 32.23
N PRO A 71 -13.64 61.64 31.54
CA PRO A 71 -12.74 62.15 30.51
C PRO A 71 -11.50 62.78 31.15
N LEU A 72 -10.34 62.15 30.93
CA LEU A 72 -9.03 62.67 31.34
C LEU A 72 -8.58 63.79 30.40
N ALA A 73 -8.10 64.88 31.00
CA ALA A 73 -7.66 66.11 30.35
C ALA A 73 -6.61 65.88 29.23
N THR A 74 -6.84 66.55 28.11
CA THR A 74 -6.00 66.55 26.91
C THR A 74 -4.63 67.20 27.20
N SER A 75 -3.58 66.39 27.18
CA SER A 75 -2.19 66.90 27.14
C SER A 75 -1.75 67.13 25.69
N PRO A 76 -0.86 68.12 25.41
CA PRO A 76 -0.37 68.37 24.07
C PRO A 76 0.52 67.21 23.59
N ILE A 77 0.29 66.79 22.35
CA ILE A 77 0.97 65.68 21.69
C ILE A 77 2.34 66.17 21.22
N ILE A 78 3.42 65.62 21.78
CA ILE A 78 4.77 65.79 21.22
C ILE A 78 4.92 64.79 20.07
N THR A 79 4.93 65.29 18.83
CA THR A 79 5.21 64.50 17.63
C THR A 79 6.68 64.12 17.57
N LEU A 80 7.01 62.89 17.95
CA LEU A 80 8.29 62.26 17.61
C LEU A 80 8.29 61.83 16.13
N PRO A 81 9.44 61.92 15.43
CA PRO A 81 9.55 61.35 14.09
C PRO A 81 9.34 59.83 14.15
N ALA A 82 8.46 59.33 13.28
CA ALA A 82 8.17 57.92 13.15
C ALA A 82 9.45 57.16 12.75
N ALA A 83 9.91 56.25 13.61
CA ALA A 83 10.91 55.27 13.23
C ALA A 83 10.30 54.40 12.11
N THR A 84 10.85 54.51 10.92
CA THR A 84 10.57 53.62 9.80
C THR A 84 11.09 52.23 10.17
N PHE A 85 10.20 51.36 10.66
CA PHE A 85 10.47 49.93 10.72
C PHE A 85 10.54 49.41 9.27
N PRO A 86 11.60 48.70 8.86
CA PRO A 86 11.56 48.00 7.58
C PRO A 86 10.37 47.03 7.60
N ALA A 87 9.52 47.14 6.58
CA ALA A 87 8.38 46.26 6.39
C ALA A 87 8.83 44.81 6.52
N ALA A 88 8.15 44.06 7.40
CA ALA A 88 8.31 42.61 7.47
C ALA A 88 8.16 42.05 6.05
N ALA A 89 9.17 41.32 5.59
CA ALA A 89 9.18 40.68 4.29
C ALA A 89 7.87 39.88 4.13
N ALA A 90 7.11 40.19 3.08
CA ALA A 90 5.89 39.48 2.74
C ALA A 90 6.20 37.97 2.69
N SER A 91 5.49 37.18 3.48
CA SER A 91 5.53 35.72 3.36
C SER A 91 5.23 35.34 1.92
N PRO A 92 5.89 34.31 1.35
CA PRO A 92 5.66 33.92 -0.03
C PRO A 92 4.18 33.64 -0.22
N THR A 93 3.56 34.36 -1.16
CA THR A 93 2.14 34.20 -1.52
C THR A 93 1.88 32.71 -1.75
N ALA A 94 1.05 32.10 -0.89
CA ALA A 94 0.76 30.68 -1.01
C ALA A 94 0.18 30.41 -2.41
N SER A 95 0.81 29.51 -3.17
CA SER A 95 0.33 29.09 -4.49
C SER A 95 -1.11 28.60 -4.37
N CYS A 96 -2.00 29.03 -5.26
CA CYS A 96 -3.38 28.54 -5.33
C CYS A 96 -3.47 27.08 -5.80
N TYR A 97 -2.40 26.56 -6.42
CA TYR A 97 -2.25 25.15 -6.75
C TYR A 97 -1.72 24.39 -5.54
N GLN A 98 -2.48 23.38 -5.08
CA GLN A 98 -2.08 22.53 -3.96
C GLN A 98 -2.47 21.09 -4.24
N LEU A 99 -1.49 20.19 -4.17
CA LEU A 99 -1.66 18.74 -4.21
C LEU A 99 -1.58 18.18 -2.79
N ARG A 100 -2.53 17.33 -2.43
CA ARG A 100 -2.48 16.50 -1.22
C ARG A 100 -2.38 15.04 -1.61
N PHE A 101 -1.42 14.33 -1.02
CA PHE A 101 -1.38 12.87 -1.10
C PHE A 101 -2.55 12.24 -0.35
N ILE A 102 -3.19 11.24 -0.95
CA ILE A 102 -4.30 10.48 -0.33
C ILE A 102 -3.82 9.09 0.08
N SER A 103 -3.31 8.32 -0.88
CA SER A 103 -2.86 6.94 -0.62
C SER A 103 -2.00 6.40 -1.76
N ASP A 104 -1.22 5.36 -1.45
CA ASP A 104 -0.66 4.48 -2.47
C ASP A 104 -1.78 3.56 -2.98
N VAL A 105 -2.03 3.59 -4.29
CA VAL A 105 -2.97 2.67 -4.95
C VAL A 105 -2.28 1.37 -5.30
N THR A 106 -1.02 1.45 -5.74
CA THR A 106 -0.16 0.30 -5.98
C THR A 106 1.18 0.49 -5.29
N VAL A 107 1.89 -0.63 -5.06
CA VAL A 107 3.23 -0.66 -4.45
C VAL A 107 3.27 0.15 -3.14
N PRO A 108 2.65 -0.34 -2.06
CA PRO A 108 2.76 0.30 -0.74
C PRO A 108 4.22 0.47 -0.31
N ASP A 109 4.46 1.37 0.63
CA ASP A 109 5.78 1.58 1.17
C ASP A 109 6.43 0.30 1.70
N ASN A 110 7.73 0.16 1.44
CA ASN A 110 8.58 -0.98 1.80
C ASN A 110 8.24 -2.29 1.07
N THR A 111 7.54 -2.21 -0.08
CA THR A 111 7.33 -3.38 -0.95
C THR A 111 8.67 -3.99 -1.35
N GLN A 112 8.81 -5.31 -1.19
CA GLN A 112 9.99 -6.07 -1.58
C GLN A 112 10.05 -6.23 -3.10
N MET A 113 11.20 -5.91 -3.70
CA MET A 113 11.42 -5.98 -5.14
C MET A 113 12.74 -6.70 -5.45
N ALA A 114 12.72 -7.53 -6.49
CA ALA A 114 13.95 -8.08 -7.05
C ALA A 114 14.74 -6.96 -7.79
N PRO A 115 16.08 -7.00 -7.80
CA PRO A 115 16.86 -6.09 -8.63
C PRO A 115 16.45 -6.18 -10.10
N GLY A 116 16.19 -5.04 -10.75
CA GLY A 116 15.73 -4.96 -12.14
C GLY A 116 14.25 -5.29 -12.35
N GLN A 117 13.47 -5.52 -11.30
CA GLN A 117 12.04 -5.79 -11.41
C GLN A 117 11.28 -4.56 -11.91
N SER A 118 10.51 -4.73 -12.99
CA SER A 118 9.56 -3.71 -13.47
C SER A 118 8.31 -3.68 -12.59
N PHE A 119 7.81 -2.47 -12.31
CA PHE A 119 6.56 -2.26 -11.60
C PHE A 119 5.90 -0.94 -12.03
N THR A 120 4.61 -0.78 -11.71
CA THR A 120 3.90 0.49 -11.89
C THR A 120 3.49 1.01 -10.52
N LYS A 121 3.96 2.20 -10.18
CA LYS A 121 3.56 2.92 -8.97
C LYS A 121 2.41 3.86 -9.31
N THR A 122 1.33 3.75 -8.56
CA THR A 122 0.14 4.59 -8.70
C THR A 122 -0.14 5.28 -7.37
N TRP A 123 -0.16 6.60 -7.39
CA TRP A 123 -0.55 7.42 -6.24
C TRP A 123 -1.93 8.01 -6.49
N LYS A 124 -2.79 7.96 -5.47
CA LYS A 124 -4.01 8.74 -5.43
C LYS A 124 -3.72 10.10 -4.81
N VAL A 125 -4.05 11.16 -5.52
CA VAL A 125 -3.81 12.53 -5.07
C VAL A 125 -5.06 13.37 -5.24
N LYS A 126 -5.16 14.44 -4.47
CA LYS A 126 -6.28 15.38 -4.48
C LYS A 126 -5.82 16.79 -4.74
N ASN A 127 -6.55 17.52 -5.59
CA ASN A 127 -6.40 18.96 -5.70
C ASN A 127 -7.10 19.63 -4.51
N VAL A 128 -6.34 20.05 -3.51
CA VAL A 128 -6.85 20.80 -2.34
C VAL A 128 -6.63 22.31 -2.50
N GLY A 129 -6.23 22.74 -3.69
CA GLY A 129 -6.07 24.14 -4.05
C GLY A 129 -7.38 24.79 -4.47
N THR A 130 -7.31 26.09 -4.74
CA THR A 130 -8.44 26.86 -5.29
C THR A 130 -8.39 26.96 -6.81
N CYS A 131 -7.23 26.68 -7.42
CA CYS A 131 -7.04 26.67 -8.87
C CYS A 131 -7.07 25.23 -9.42
N ALA A 132 -7.71 25.03 -10.57
CA ALA A 132 -7.64 23.78 -11.31
C ALA A 132 -6.22 23.55 -11.84
N TRP A 133 -5.75 22.31 -11.86
CA TRP A 133 -4.51 21.98 -12.58
C TRP A 133 -4.83 21.85 -14.05
N ASP A 134 -4.12 22.57 -14.91
CA ASP A 134 -4.38 22.49 -16.35
C ASP A 134 -3.78 21.22 -16.96
N ALA A 135 -4.33 20.82 -18.11
CA ALA A 135 -3.67 19.83 -18.96
C ALA A 135 -2.26 20.31 -19.31
N GLY A 136 -1.29 19.40 -19.36
CA GLY A 136 0.12 19.74 -19.59
C GLY A 136 0.92 20.08 -18.32
N PHE A 137 0.28 20.23 -17.15
CA PHE A 137 1.01 20.23 -15.88
C PHE A 137 1.69 18.87 -15.69
N LYS A 138 2.82 18.88 -14.99
CA LYS A 138 3.72 17.73 -14.90
C LYS A 138 3.82 17.23 -13.47
N PHE A 139 3.83 15.92 -13.30
CA PHE A 139 4.26 15.27 -12.07
C PHE A 139 5.69 14.76 -12.31
N ALA A 140 6.66 15.46 -11.71
CA ALA A 140 8.07 15.34 -12.05
C ALA A 140 8.88 14.83 -10.87
N PHE A 141 9.94 14.10 -11.19
CA PHE A 141 10.92 13.63 -10.21
C PHE A 141 11.71 14.81 -9.64
N VAL A 142 11.85 14.86 -8.32
CA VAL A 142 12.53 15.96 -7.62
C VAL A 142 13.71 15.51 -6.75
N GLY A 143 13.88 14.22 -6.49
CA GLY A 143 15.04 13.73 -5.75
C GLY A 143 14.99 12.25 -5.36
N GLY A 144 16.13 11.71 -4.92
CA GLY A 144 16.29 10.30 -4.56
C GLY A 144 16.70 9.42 -5.75
N ASP A 145 16.09 8.25 -5.88
CA ASP A 145 16.26 7.33 -7.01
C ASP A 145 15.04 7.40 -7.94
N GLN A 146 15.28 7.74 -9.20
CA GLN A 146 14.22 7.91 -10.19
C GLN A 146 13.63 6.58 -10.66
N MET A 147 14.34 5.46 -10.50
CA MET A 147 13.88 4.11 -10.88
C MET A 147 13.37 4.04 -12.33
N ASN A 148 14.03 4.78 -13.23
CA ASN A 148 13.64 4.95 -14.63
C ASN A 148 12.23 5.53 -14.86
N GLY A 149 11.61 6.11 -13.83
CA GLY A 149 10.30 6.75 -13.93
C GLY A 149 10.37 7.98 -14.83
N ALA A 150 9.46 8.05 -15.80
CA ALA A 150 9.30 9.23 -16.66
C ALA A 150 8.40 10.27 -16.00
N THR A 151 8.61 11.55 -16.33
CA THR A 151 7.69 12.63 -15.96
C THR A 151 6.31 12.37 -16.53
N TYR A 152 5.30 12.34 -15.66
CA TYR A 152 3.90 12.19 -16.07
C TYR A 152 3.34 13.57 -16.44
N THR A 153 2.66 13.68 -17.57
CA THR A 153 2.00 14.92 -18.00
C THR A 153 0.50 14.72 -17.90
N LEU A 154 -0.20 15.61 -17.20
CA LEU A 154 -1.65 15.54 -17.05
C LEU A 154 -2.31 15.59 -18.45
N PRO A 155 -3.13 14.58 -18.82
CA PRO A 155 -3.80 14.54 -20.11
C PRO A 155 -5.00 15.51 -20.18
N SER A 156 -5.55 15.87 -19.03
CA SER A 156 -6.72 16.75 -18.88
C SER A 156 -6.61 17.59 -17.62
N SER A 157 -7.46 18.62 -17.52
CA SER A 157 -7.51 19.45 -16.32
C SER A 157 -8.09 18.69 -15.12
N VAL A 158 -7.57 18.98 -13.93
CA VAL A 158 -8.04 18.45 -12.63
C VAL A 158 -8.59 19.61 -11.79
N ALA A 159 -9.91 19.66 -11.66
CA ALA A 159 -10.60 20.72 -10.92
C ALA A 159 -10.22 20.74 -9.42
N ALA A 160 -10.44 21.88 -8.77
CA ALA A 160 -10.35 21.97 -7.31
C ALA A 160 -11.25 20.93 -6.64
N ASN A 161 -10.77 20.32 -5.56
CA ASN A 161 -11.38 19.22 -4.82
C ASN A 161 -11.50 17.87 -5.55
N ALA A 162 -11.06 17.76 -6.81
CA ALA A 162 -11.04 16.49 -7.53
C ALA A 162 -9.86 15.60 -7.12
N GLU A 163 -10.05 14.29 -7.25
CA GLU A 163 -9.02 13.26 -7.05
C GLU A 163 -8.60 12.66 -8.39
N VAL A 164 -7.32 12.29 -8.50
CA VAL A 164 -6.76 11.66 -9.69
C VAL A 164 -5.70 10.63 -9.29
N ASP A 165 -5.66 9.53 -10.04
CA ASP A 165 -4.62 8.52 -9.91
C ASP A 165 -3.49 8.82 -10.92
N ILE A 166 -2.28 9.04 -10.42
CA ILE A 166 -1.09 9.26 -11.24
C ILE A 166 -0.29 7.96 -11.24
N SER A 167 -0.08 7.38 -12.43
CA SER A 167 0.62 6.10 -12.59
C SER A 167 1.92 6.27 -13.38
N ILE A 168 3.03 5.75 -12.85
CA ILE A 168 4.35 5.79 -13.49
C ILE A 168 4.95 4.38 -13.49
N ALA A 169 5.37 3.93 -14.68
CA ALA A 169 6.16 2.71 -14.84
C ALA A 169 7.59 2.94 -14.39
N MET A 170 8.13 1.99 -13.63
CA MET A 170 9.44 2.07 -12.96
C MET A 170 10.15 0.72 -12.98
N ILE A 171 11.45 0.74 -12.74
CA ILE A 171 12.32 -0.43 -12.66
C ILE A 171 13.16 -0.31 -11.38
N ALA A 172 13.09 -1.32 -10.51
CA ALA A 172 13.91 -1.39 -9.31
C ALA A 172 15.41 -1.40 -9.69
N PRO A 173 16.28 -0.60 -9.05
CA PRO A 173 17.69 -0.53 -9.44
C PRO A 173 18.39 -1.88 -9.37
N ILE A 174 19.12 -2.25 -10.42
CA ILE A 174 19.85 -3.54 -10.49
C ILE A 174 21.12 -3.57 -9.60
N ASN A 175 21.70 -2.39 -9.34
CA ASN A 175 22.99 -2.24 -8.66
C ASN A 175 22.86 -1.75 -7.20
N LYS A 176 21.66 -1.77 -6.62
CA LYS A 176 21.41 -1.33 -5.24
C LYS A 176 20.66 -2.41 -4.46
N THR A 177 20.89 -2.44 -3.15
CA THR A 177 20.13 -3.27 -2.21
C THR A 177 19.72 -2.42 -1.01
N GLY A 178 18.71 -2.88 -0.27
CA GLY A 178 18.10 -2.15 0.83
C GLY A 178 17.02 -1.17 0.39
N SER A 179 16.73 -0.19 1.25
CA SER A 179 15.66 0.79 1.02
C SER A 179 16.02 1.78 -0.08
N VAL A 180 15.15 1.90 -1.09
CA VAL A 180 15.29 2.83 -2.21
C VAL A 180 14.06 3.71 -2.28
N ARG A 181 14.28 5.03 -2.31
CA ARG A 181 13.22 6.05 -2.31
C ARG A 181 13.35 6.98 -3.51
N GLY A 182 12.24 7.28 -4.18
CA GLY A 182 12.15 8.31 -5.22
C GLY A 182 11.05 9.32 -4.89
N ASN A 183 11.36 10.61 -4.97
CA ASN A 183 10.48 11.70 -4.58
C ASN A 183 10.01 12.47 -5.82
N TRP A 184 8.74 12.86 -5.81
CA TRP A 184 7.99 13.40 -6.94
C TRP A 184 7.11 14.56 -6.50
N ARG A 185 6.93 15.55 -7.39
CA ARG A 185 6.13 16.74 -7.09
C ARG A 185 5.43 17.27 -8.34
N MET A 186 4.27 17.87 -8.15
CA MET A 186 3.58 18.58 -9.24
C MET A 186 4.31 19.86 -9.62
N GLN A 187 4.26 20.16 -10.91
CA GLN A 187 4.94 21.27 -11.56
C GLN A 187 3.98 21.91 -12.58
N THR A 188 3.86 23.23 -12.54
CA THR A 188 3.09 24.00 -13.52
C THR A 188 3.76 23.98 -14.90
N ALA A 189 3.06 24.42 -15.94
CA ALA A 189 3.65 24.60 -17.28
C ALA A 189 4.89 25.53 -17.28
N GLY A 190 4.92 26.51 -16.38
CA GLY A 190 6.05 27.42 -16.16
C GLY A 190 7.19 26.84 -15.32
N GLY A 191 7.12 25.56 -14.95
CA GLY A 191 8.20 24.88 -14.23
C GLY A 191 8.18 25.05 -12.71
N THR A 192 7.18 25.73 -12.15
CA THR A 192 7.08 25.98 -10.70
C THR A 192 6.47 24.78 -9.98
N TYR A 193 7.14 24.27 -8.95
CA TYR A 193 6.64 23.15 -8.14
C TYR A 193 5.60 23.60 -7.10
N PHE A 194 4.62 22.74 -6.81
CA PHE A 194 3.58 23.02 -5.83
C PHE A 194 3.06 21.75 -5.14
N GLY A 195 2.33 21.93 -4.04
CA GLY A 195 1.72 20.84 -3.26
C GLY A 195 2.73 19.97 -2.50
N ASP A 196 2.21 18.88 -1.96
CA ASP A 196 3.00 17.86 -1.27
C ASP A 196 4.06 17.24 -2.19
N GLU A 197 5.20 16.90 -1.59
CA GLU A 197 6.15 15.98 -2.21
C GLU A 197 5.73 14.54 -1.87
N VAL A 198 5.44 13.75 -2.89
CA VAL A 198 4.98 12.36 -2.77
C VAL A 198 6.12 11.43 -3.16
N TYR A 199 6.18 10.22 -2.61
CA TYR A 199 7.31 9.32 -2.83
C TYR A 199 6.90 7.89 -3.14
N VAL A 200 7.84 7.15 -3.71
CA VAL A 200 7.84 5.69 -3.77
C VAL A 200 8.97 5.19 -2.87
N LEU A 201 8.70 4.20 -2.04
CA LEU A 201 9.67 3.56 -1.15
C LEU A 201 9.60 2.04 -1.31
N ILE A 202 10.65 1.43 -1.84
CA ILE A 202 10.76 -0.03 -2.02
C ILE A 202 11.97 -0.57 -1.27
N ILE A 203 11.97 -1.85 -0.96
CA ILE A 203 13.15 -2.58 -0.48
C ILE A 203 13.66 -3.45 -1.63
N VAL A 204 14.87 -3.17 -2.09
CA VAL A 204 15.51 -3.94 -3.16
C VAL A 204 16.41 -5.00 -2.54
N GLY A 205 16.24 -6.24 -2.96
CA GLY A 205 16.98 -7.37 -2.39
C GLY A 205 16.18 -8.08 -1.31
N GLY A 206 16.32 -9.41 -1.25
CA GLY A 206 15.40 -10.28 -0.53
C GLY A 206 14.77 -11.26 -1.52
N ALA A 207 14.68 -12.52 -1.09
CA ALA A 207 14.60 -13.70 -1.95
C ALA A 207 13.65 -13.57 -3.14
N THR A 208 14.13 -14.06 -4.29
CA THR A 208 13.29 -14.76 -5.27
C THR A 208 12.22 -15.53 -4.49
N LEU A 209 10.96 -15.09 -4.52
CA LEU A 209 9.91 -16.09 -4.58
C LEU A 209 10.17 -16.76 -5.92
N THR A 210 11.00 -17.80 -5.90
CA THR A 210 11.20 -18.67 -7.04
C THR A 210 9.79 -18.94 -7.55
N PRO A 211 9.40 -18.47 -8.75
CA PRO A 211 8.23 -19.03 -9.36
C PRO A 211 8.62 -20.49 -9.45
N THR A 212 7.95 -21.36 -8.70
CA THR A 212 8.07 -22.79 -8.88
C THR A 212 7.95 -23.00 -10.37
N LYS A 213 9.10 -23.23 -11.04
CA LYS A 213 9.11 -23.75 -12.38
C LYS A 213 8.25 -24.98 -12.22
N ALA A 214 7.05 -24.95 -12.80
CA ALA A 214 6.23 -26.13 -12.91
C ALA A 214 7.14 -27.14 -13.60
N THR A 215 7.73 -28.04 -12.82
CA THR A 215 8.26 -29.27 -13.33
C THR A 215 7.09 -29.87 -14.10
N PRO A 216 7.22 -30.12 -15.41
CA PRO A 216 6.20 -30.90 -16.08
C PRO A 216 6.23 -32.25 -15.38
N THR A 217 5.25 -32.49 -14.52
CA THR A 217 4.97 -33.82 -14.00
C THR A 217 4.58 -34.62 -15.23
N ASN A 218 5.53 -35.39 -15.75
CA ASN A 218 5.23 -36.45 -16.70
C ASN A 218 4.37 -37.48 -15.95
N THR A 219 3.08 -37.22 -15.90
CA THR A 219 2.07 -38.20 -15.51
C THR A 219 2.02 -39.20 -16.66
N SER A 220 2.73 -40.32 -16.50
CA SER A 220 2.55 -41.46 -17.39
C SER A 220 1.10 -41.91 -17.31
N ALA A 221 0.38 -41.77 -18.42
CA ALA A 221 -0.98 -42.27 -18.59
C ALA A 221 -1.03 -43.79 -18.34
N PRO A 222 -2.00 -44.31 -17.57
CA PRO A 222 -2.32 -45.74 -17.58
C PRO A 222 -2.85 -46.16 -18.95
N PRO A 223 -2.61 -47.40 -19.40
CA PRO A 223 -2.98 -47.84 -20.73
C PRO A 223 -4.50 -47.86 -20.91
N ALA A 224 -4.92 -47.49 -22.12
CA ALA A 224 -6.29 -47.53 -22.60
C ALA A 224 -6.91 -48.93 -22.40
N SER A 225 -8.09 -48.97 -21.80
CA SER A 225 -8.98 -50.13 -21.89
C SER A 225 -10.10 -49.79 -22.87
N THR A 226 -10.02 -50.41 -24.03
CA THR A 226 -11.03 -50.45 -25.08
C THR A 226 -12.23 -51.26 -24.59
N ALA A 227 -13.44 -50.68 -24.61
CA ALA A 227 -14.67 -51.45 -24.58
C ALA A 227 -15.72 -50.79 -25.48
N THR A 228 -15.98 -51.47 -26.59
CA THR A 228 -17.04 -51.23 -27.57
C THR A 228 -18.26 -52.07 -27.19
N ALA A 229 -19.45 -51.45 -27.07
CA ALA A 229 -20.79 -52.01 -27.36
C ALA A 229 -21.83 -50.89 -27.18
N THR A 230 -22.38 -50.29 -28.24
CA THR A 230 -23.64 -50.60 -28.97
C THR A 230 -24.92 -50.13 -28.24
N PRO A 231 -25.87 -49.43 -28.89
CA PRO A 231 -26.94 -48.67 -28.24
C PRO A 231 -28.25 -49.45 -28.08
N GLU A 232 -28.95 -49.25 -26.96
CA GLU A 232 -30.35 -49.67 -26.81
C GLU A 232 -31.30 -48.47 -26.64
N THR A 233 -32.23 -48.39 -27.58
CA THR A 233 -33.45 -47.58 -27.62
C THR A 233 -34.42 -47.97 -26.50
N PRO A 234 -35.22 -47.03 -25.96
CA PRO A 234 -36.56 -47.38 -25.50
C PRO A 234 -37.65 -46.61 -26.25
N THR A 235 -38.52 -47.44 -26.81
CA THR A 235 -39.81 -47.21 -27.45
C THR A 235 -40.83 -46.52 -26.52
N ALA A 236 -41.63 -45.62 -27.10
CA ALA A 236 -42.80 -45.01 -26.47
C ALA A 236 -43.94 -46.02 -26.24
N THR A 237 -44.72 -45.89 -25.17
CA THR A 237 -46.09 -46.43 -25.08
C THR A 237 -46.94 -45.62 -24.10
N ALA A 238 -48.21 -45.45 -24.49
CA ALA A 238 -49.22 -44.52 -24.03
C ALA A 238 -49.99 -44.92 -22.73
N THR A 239 -50.54 -43.88 -22.07
CA THR A 239 -51.86 -43.65 -21.41
C THR A 239 -52.70 -44.84 -20.90
N PRO A 240 -53.51 -44.71 -19.81
CA PRO A 240 -54.87 -44.12 -19.93
C PRO A 240 -55.38 -43.28 -18.73
N LEU A 241 -56.58 -42.75 -18.96
CA LEU A 241 -57.42 -41.75 -18.27
C LEU A 241 -58.12 -42.18 -16.94
N ASN A 242 -58.65 -41.14 -16.26
CA ASN A 242 -59.94 -41.05 -15.53
C ASN A 242 -60.01 -41.50 -14.05
N PRO A 243 -61.03 -41.10 -13.26
CA PRO A 243 -62.28 -40.38 -13.57
C PRO A 243 -62.37 -38.89 -13.21
#